data_AF-A0A182LUG6-F1
#
_entry.id   AF-A0A182LUG6-F1
#
_cell.length_a   1.000
_cell.length_b   1.000
_cell.length_c   1.000
_cell.angle_alpha   90.00
_cell.angle_beta   90.00
_cell.angle_gamma   90.00
#
_symmetry.space_group_name_H-M   'P 1'
#
loop_
_entity.id
_entity.type
_entity.pdbx_description
1 polymer ?
#
loop_
_entity_poly.entity_id
_entity_poly.type
_entity_poly.pdbx_seq_one_letter_code
_entity_poly.pdbx_strand_id
1 'polypeptide(L)'
;MGDSNGKASTLSGAHTLNGGYKIRMKKIENCAGADAIITADENFTVVLTKNCDIKSRGCVRFKDFKTGNAKYTISKDGVQVLQGSTDICDQASRPRRTEHIAELLRSLGVPEKCPIDAGQICTEPSQVVNINRFKQYLPLARGAITVDVAVQHDSGKSCFKIRFDITK
;
A
#
# COMPACT_ATOMS: atom_id res chain seq x y z
N MET A 1 -13.18 -22.74 -56.99
CA MET A 1 -11.85 -23.36 -56.75
C MET A 1 -10.83 -22.24 -56.75
N GLY A 2 -10.11 -21.88 -55.71
CA GLY A 2 -10.04 -22.40 -54.35
C GLY A 2 -9.30 -21.37 -53.47
N ASP A 3 -9.87 -21.16 -52.28
CA ASP A 3 -9.25 -20.85 -51.00
C ASP A 3 -8.17 -19.75 -50.87
N SER A 4 -8.68 -18.59 -50.41
CA SER A 4 -8.05 -17.76 -49.39
C SER A 4 -7.64 -18.61 -48.19
N ASN A 5 -6.34 -18.82 -47.97
CA ASN A 5 -5.84 -19.50 -46.78
C ASN A 5 -5.10 -18.53 -45.85
N GLY A 6 -5.68 -18.33 -44.68
CA GLY A 6 -5.24 -17.38 -43.67
C GLY A 6 -3.96 -17.80 -42.96
N LYS A 7 -3.21 -16.78 -42.53
CA LYS A 7 -2.39 -16.87 -41.31
C LYS A 7 -2.90 -15.81 -40.35
N ALA A 8 -3.89 -16.21 -39.54
CA ALA A 8 -4.13 -15.59 -38.26
C ALA A 8 -2.89 -15.84 -37.40
N SER A 9 -2.00 -14.86 -37.34
CA SER A 9 -0.95 -14.83 -36.32
C SER A 9 -1.62 -14.64 -34.96
N THR A 10 -1.89 -15.73 -34.27
CA THR A 10 -2.22 -15.75 -32.84
C THR A 10 -1.02 -15.24 -32.05
N LEU A 11 -0.92 -13.92 -31.89
CA LEU A 11 -0.08 -13.28 -30.86
C LEU A 11 -0.73 -13.48 -29.49
N SER A 12 -0.76 -14.73 -29.01
CA SER A 12 -1.06 -15.04 -27.61
C SER A 12 0.19 -14.83 -26.76
N GLY A 13 0.59 -13.57 -26.65
CA GLY A 13 1.60 -13.11 -25.70
C GLY A 13 1.03 -11.88 -25.01
N ALA A 14 0.01 -12.04 -24.17
CA ALA A 14 -0.51 -10.95 -23.35
C ALA A 14 0.59 -10.52 -22.37
N HIS A 15 1.46 -9.60 -22.81
CA HIS A 15 2.44 -8.97 -21.96
C HIS A 15 1.69 -8.26 -20.83
N THR A 16 1.83 -8.77 -19.61
CA THR A 16 1.23 -8.14 -18.43
C THR A 16 1.87 -6.76 -18.25
N LEU A 17 1.04 -5.71 -18.18
CA LEU A 17 1.52 -4.33 -18.00
C LEU A 17 2.34 -4.17 -16.74
N ASN A 18 2.03 -4.91 -15.68
CA ASN A 18 2.80 -4.92 -14.46
C ASN A 18 4.16 -5.64 -14.56
N GLY A 19 4.56 -6.18 -15.72
CA GLY A 19 5.83 -6.89 -15.90
C GLY A 19 5.88 -8.30 -15.31
N GLY A 20 4.73 -8.88 -14.95
CA GLY A 20 4.58 -10.20 -14.36
C GLY A 20 4.54 -10.17 -12.82
N TYR A 21 4.82 -9.02 -12.21
CA TYR A 21 4.93 -8.92 -10.76
C TYR A 21 3.61 -9.15 -10.03
N LYS A 22 3.69 -9.70 -8.83
CA LYS A 22 2.55 -9.95 -7.92
C LYS A 22 2.90 -9.43 -6.53
N ILE A 23 1.90 -8.89 -5.86
CA ILE A 23 1.98 -8.52 -4.44
C ILE A 23 1.16 -9.52 -3.65
N ARG A 24 1.72 -10.07 -2.57
CA ARG A 24 1.01 -10.95 -1.65
C ARG A 24 1.13 -10.40 -0.23
N MET A 25 0.02 -9.90 0.31
CA MET A 25 -0.06 -9.58 1.74
C MET A 25 0.09 -10.86 2.56
N LYS A 26 0.99 -10.84 3.55
CA LYS A 26 1.22 -11.96 4.47
C LYS A 26 0.55 -11.73 5.80
N LYS A 27 0.74 -10.53 6.36
CA LYS A 27 0.23 -10.20 7.69
C LYS A 27 0.15 -8.69 7.85
N ILE A 28 -0.92 -8.24 8.48
CA ILE A 28 -0.99 -6.95 9.16
C ILE A 28 -1.25 -7.24 10.63
N GLU A 29 -0.48 -6.62 11.52
CA GLU A 29 -0.59 -6.80 12.96
C GLU A 29 -0.71 -5.43 13.64
N ASN A 30 -1.75 -5.27 14.45
CA ASN A 30 -1.91 -4.10 15.32
C ASN A 30 -1.14 -4.35 16.63
N CYS A 31 -0.06 -3.61 16.88
CA CYS A 31 0.87 -3.87 17.99
C CYS A 31 0.77 -2.89 19.16
N ALA A 32 -0.21 -1.99 19.17
CA ALA A 32 -0.40 -0.98 20.21
C ALA A 32 -1.45 -1.37 21.28
N GLY A 33 -1.99 -2.59 21.22
CA GLY A 33 -3.03 -3.07 22.14
C GLY A 33 -4.44 -2.58 21.79
N ALA A 34 -5.40 -2.90 22.65
CA ALA A 34 -6.83 -2.64 22.41
C ALA A 34 -7.18 -1.14 22.34
N ASP A 35 -6.39 -0.28 23.00
CA ASP A 35 -6.64 1.15 23.04
C ASP A 35 -6.05 1.92 21.87
N ALA A 36 -5.45 1.23 20.90
CA ALA A 36 -4.82 1.84 19.74
C ALA A 36 -5.73 2.88 19.05
N ILE A 37 -5.14 4.02 18.68
CA ILE A 37 -5.89 5.12 18.03
C ILE A 37 -6.28 4.72 16.61
N ILE A 38 -5.38 4.06 15.88
CA ILE A 38 -5.62 3.54 14.54
C ILE A 38 -5.42 2.02 14.57
N THR A 39 -6.37 1.30 14.00
CA THR A 39 -6.30 -0.16 13.81
C THR A 39 -6.67 -0.53 12.37
N ALA A 40 -6.03 -1.56 11.83
CA ALA A 40 -6.34 -2.11 10.53
C ALA A 40 -6.91 -3.53 10.68
N ASP A 41 -7.82 -3.90 9.79
CA ASP A 41 -8.28 -5.28 9.67
C ASP A 41 -7.09 -6.24 9.46
N GLU A 42 -6.98 -7.29 10.25
CA GLU A 42 -5.88 -8.27 10.11
C GLU A 42 -5.97 -9.06 8.79
N ASN A 43 -7.17 -9.17 8.23
CA ASN A 43 -7.44 -9.82 6.96
C ASN A 43 -7.39 -8.84 5.76
N PHE A 44 -6.82 -7.64 5.94
CA PHE A 44 -6.66 -6.68 4.85
C PHE A 44 -5.86 -7.32 3.70
N THR A 45 -6.37 -7.19 2.48
CA THR A 45 -5.73 -7.76 1.28
C THR A 45 -5.30 -6.67 0.32
N VAL A 46 -4.20 -6.91 -0.37
CA VAL A 46 -3.69 -6.07 -1.46
C VAL A 46 -3.23 -6.98 -2.58
N VAL A 47 -3.74 -6.74 -3.79
CA VAL A 47 -3.43 -7.52 -4.98
C VAL A 47 -3.02 -6.58 -6.11
N LEU A 48 -1.89 -6.87 -6.74
CA LEU A 48 -1.46 -6.25 -7.98
C LEU A 48 -2.03 -7.03 -9.17
N THR A 49 -2.87 -6.38 -9.97
CA THR A 49 -3.42 -6.94 -11.19
C THR A 49 -2.40 -6.92 -12.33
N LYS A 50 -2.66 -7.70 -13.38
CA LYS A 50 -1.87 -7.70 -14.61
C LYS A 50 -1.81 -6.33 -15.30
N ASN A 51 -2.80 -5.47 -15.05
CA ASN A 51 -2.91 -4.13 -15.63
C ASN A 51 -2.12 -3.06 -14.86
N CYS A 52 -1.30 -3.48 -13.89
CA CYS A 52 -0.58 -2.57 -13.00
C CYS A 52 -1.51 -1.77 -12.09
N ASP A 53 -2.63 -2.38 -11.70
CA ASP A 53 -3.55 -1.79 -10.74
C ASP A 53 -3.48 -2.49 -9.39
N ILE A 54 -3.67 -1.73 -8.32
CA ILE A 54 -3.86 -2.23 -6.98
C ILE A 54 -5.36 -2.34 -6.70
N LYS A 55 -5.76 -3.52 -6.23
CA LYS A 55 -7.05 -3.78 -5.60
C LYS A 55 -6.79 -4.12 -4.14
N SER A 56 -7.52 -3.48 -3.23
CA SER A 56 -7.46 -3.79 -1.82
C SER A 56 -8.84 -4.10 -1.26
N ARG A 57 -8.86 -4.80 -0.14
CA ARG A 57 -10.07 -5.03 0.64
C ARG A 57 -9.73 -5.04 2.11
N GLY A 58 -10.50 -4.27 2.87
CA GLY A 58 -10.42 -4.21 4.33
C GLY A 58 -10.66 -2.79 4.82
N CYS A 59 -10.77 -2.64 6.13
CA CYS A 59 -11.01 -1.36 6.77
C CYS A 59 -9.86 -0.96 7.68
N VAL A 60 -9.62 0.33 7.76
CA VAL A 60 -8.81 1.00 8.78
C VAL A 60 -9.75 1.82 9.64
N ARG A 61 -9.71 1.61 10.95
CA ARG A 61 -10.54 2.32 11.95
C ARG A 61 -9.66 3.26 12.75
N PHE A 62 -10.21 4.41 13.10
CA PHE A 62 -9.50 5.40 13.89
C PHE A 62 -10.43 6.09 14.90
N LYS A 63 -9.89 6.38 16.08
CA LYS A 63 -10.48 7.28 17.08
C LYS A 63 -10.12 8.73 16.74
N ASP A 64 -10.72 9.70 17.44
CA ASP A 64 -10.37 11.11 17.27
C ASP A 64 -8.90 11.38 17.61
N PHE A 65 -8.21 12.16 16.76
CA PHE A 65 -6.88 12.68 17.06
C PHE A 65 -6.60 13.99 16.32
N LYS A 66 -5.75 14.83 16.91
CA LYS A 66 -5.36 16.14 16.36
C LYS A 66 -3.95 16.15 15.82
N THR A 67 -3.11 15.21 16.26
CA THR A 67 -1.70 15.10 15.87
C THR A 67 -1.33 13.65 15.62
N GLY A 68 -0.28 13.44 14.81
CA GLY A 68 0.23 12.11 14.56
C GLY A 68 1.67 12.15 14.05
N ASN A 69 2.62 11.73 14.87
CA ASN A 69 4.00 11.56 14.46
C ASN A 69 4.32 10.07 14.29
N ALA A 70 4.57 9.66 13.04
CA ALA A 70 4.91 8.29 12.71
C ALA A 70 6.42 8.12 12.62
N LYS A 71 6.95 7.09 13.29
CA LYS A 71 8.28 6.53 13.04
C LYS A 71 8.10 5.23 12.27
N TYR A 72 8.87 5.05 11.20
CA TYR A 72 8.76 3.87 10.36
C TYR A 72 10.13 3.27 10.06
N THR A 73 10.14 1.95 9.92
CA THR A 73 11.28 1.17 9.43
C THR A 73 10.81 0.25 8.33
N ILE A 74 11.53 0.21 7.22
CA ILE A 74 11.28 -0.67 6.09
C ILE A 74 12.49 -1.58 5.95
N SER A 75 12.22 -2.88 6.00
CA SER A 75 13.21 -3.93 5.82
C SER A 75 12.85 -4.77 4.61
N LYS A 76 13.85 -5.13 3.82
CA LYS A 76 13.73 -6.01 2.66
C LYS A 76 14.66 -7.20 2.84
N ASP A 77 14.12 -8.40 2.74
CA ASP A 77 14.84 -9.67 2.88
C ASP A 77 15.66 -9.72 4.20
N GLY A 78 15.08 -9.15 5.27
CA GLY A 78 15.70 -9.06 6.60
C GLY A 78 16.68 -7.89 6.80
N VAL A 79 17.02 -7.17 5.74
CA VAL A 79 17.94 -6.01 5.80
C VAL A 79 17.14 -4.71 5.88
N GLN A 80 17.42 -3.86 6.86
CA GLN A 80 16.83 -2.52 6.93
C GLN A 80 17.30 -1.68 5.75
N VAL A 81 16.36 -1.22 4.91
CA VAL A 81 16.65 -0.43 3.71
C VAL A 81 16.26 1.03 3.85
N LEU A 82 15.30 1.34 4.74
CA LEU A 82 14.89 2.72 5.01
C LEU A 82 14.36 2.83 6.44
N GLN A 83 14.63 3.96 7.09
CA GLN A 83 14.03 4.34 8.35
C GLN A 83 13.78 5.84 8.32
N GLY A 84 12.73 6.30 9.00
CA GLY A 84 12.45 7.72 9.10
C GLY A 84 11.33 8.03 10.08
N SER A 85 10.94 9.30 10.04
CA SER A 85 9.77 9.81 10.75
C SER A 85 9.03 10.82 9.88
N THR A 86 7.73 10.92 10.04
CA THR A 86 6.87 11.87 9.32
C THR A 86 5.74 12.32 10.22
N ASP A 87 5.30 13.55 10.04
CA ASP A 87 3.97 13.94 10.49
C ASP A 87 2.93 13.32 9.54
N ILE A 88 1.96 12.58 10.07
CA ILE A 88 0.86 12.01 9.28
C ILE A 88 -0.29 13.00 9.09
N CYS A 89 -0.32 14.09 9.88
CA CYS A 89 -1.26 15.20 9.78
C CYS A 89 -0.82 16.28 8.78
N ASP A 90 0.46 16.30 8.39
CA ASP A 90 0.98 17.22 7.38
C ASP A 90 1.61 16.44 6.23
N GLN A 91 0.79 16.06 5.25
CA GLN A 91 1.30 15.36 4.07
C GLN A 91 2.29 16.19 3.24
N ALA A 92 2.28 17.52 3.33
CA ALA A 92 3.25 18.38 2.65
C ALA A 92 4.64 18.32 3.30
N SER A 93 4.72 17.92 4.58
CA SER A 93 5.98 17.67 5.29
C SER A 93 6.69 16.39 4.85
N ARG A 94 6.04 15.53 4.05
CA ARG A 94 6.61 14.26 3.63
C ARG A 94 7.84 14.48 2.73
N PRO A 95 8.92 13.69 2.91
CA PRO A 95 10.07 13.79 2.02
C PRO A 95 9.66 13.62 0.56
N ARG A 96 10.24 14.41 -0.36
CA ARG A 96 9.97 14.30 -1.82
C ARG A 96 10.05 12.86 -2.35
N ARG A 97 10.93 12.04 -1.77
CA ARG A 97 11.08 10.60 -2.11
C ARG A 97 9.81 9.76 -1.85
N THR A 98 8.86 10.30 -1.10
CA THR A 98 7.58 9.68 -0.72
C THR A 98 6.36 10.44 -1.23
N GLU A 99 6.55 11.47 -2.06
CA GLU A 99 5.46 12.30 -2.61
C GLU A 99 4.42 11.44 -3.36
N HIS A 100 4.88 10.47 -4.14
CA HIS A 100 3.97 9.56 -4.84
C HIS A 100 3.20 8.63 -3.88
N ILE A 101 3.74 8.35 -2.68
CA ILE A 101 3.02 7.59 -1.64
C ILE A 101 1.89 8.46 -1.06
N ALA A 102 2.09 9.77 -0.94
CA ALA A 102 1.03 10.69 -0.52
C ALA A 102 -0.15 10.69 -1.49
N GLU A 103 0.11 10.77 -2.80
CA GLU A 103 -0.92 10.68 -3.83
C GLU A 103 -1.67 9.34 -3.79
N LEU A 104 -0.96 8.22 -3.59
CA LEU A 104 -1.57 6.90 -3.42
C LEU A 104 -2.48 6.87 -2.18
N LEU A 105 -2.02 7.35 -1.04
CA LEU A 105 -2.82 7.37 0.19
C LEU A 105 -4.07 8.25 0.04
N ARG A 106 -3.95 9.40 -0.62
CA ARG A 106 -5.09 10.25 -0.99
C ARG A 106 -6.11 9.48 -1.85
N SER A 107 -5.64 8.75 -2.87
CA SER A 107 -6.53 7.94 -3.73
C SER A 107 -7.25 6.82 -2.99
N LEU A 108 -6.71 6.39 -1.85
CA LEU A 108 -7.31 5.41 -0.94
C LEU A 108 -8.23 6.06 0.11
N GLY A 109 -8.46 7.37 0.04
CA GLY A 109 -9.33 8.11 0.96
C GLY A 109 -8.69 8.40 2.32
N VAL A 110 -7.37 8.25 2.46
CA VAL A 110 -6.67 8.61 3.70
C VAL A 110 -6.66 10.12 3.86
N PRO A 111 -7.17 10.66 4.99
CA PRO A 111 -7.19 12.09 5.25
C PRO A 111 -5.81 12.73 5.12
N GLU A 112 -5.78 13.95 4.61
CA GLU A 112 -4.54 14.69 4.34
C GLU A 112 -4.14 15.64 5.45
N LYS A 113 -5.10 15.99 6.32
CA LYS A 113 -4.93 16.97 7.39
C LYS A 113 -5.71 16.57 8.63
N CYS A 114 -5.17 16.93 9.78
CA CYS A 114 -5.84 16.85 11.07
C CYS A 114 -6.60 18.15 11.38
N PRO A 115 -7.55 18.15 12.34
CA PRO A 115 -7.98 17.01 13.17
C PRO A 115 -8.72 15.93 12.38
N ILE A 116 -8.62 14.69 12.84
CA ILE A 116 -9.34 13.53 12.31
C ILE A 116 -10.40 13.14 13.33
N ASP A 117 -11.64 13.08 12.87
CA ASP A 117 -12.76 12.57 13.65
C ASP A 117 -12.79 11.04 13.60
N ALA A 118 -13.35 10.41 14.63
CA ALA A 118 -13.47 8.97 14.74
C ALA A 118 -14.27 8.41 13.57
N GLY A 119 -13.78 7.32 13.00
CA GLY A 119 -14.39 6.74 11.82
C GLY A 119 -13.64 5.55 11.28
N GLN A 120 -13.96 5.21 10.04
CA GLN A 120 -13.28 4.15 9.33
C GLN A 120 -13.22 4.43 7.82
N ILE A 121 -12.17 3.94 7.20
CA ILE A 121 -11.99 3.95 5.75
C ILE A 121 -11.93 2.49 5.32
N CYS A 122 -12.85 2.09 4.46
CA CYS A 122 -12.89 0.75 3.91
C CYS A 122 -12.58 0.81 2.41
N THR A 123 -11.75 -0.12 1.97
CA THR A 123 -11.54 -0.34 0.54
C THR A 123 -12.26 -1.58 0.08
N GLU A 124 -12.75 -1.53 -1.15
CA GLU A 124 -13.40 -2.65 -1.82
C GLU A 124 -12.64 -3.03 -3.08
N PRO A 125 -12.69 -4.30 -3.53
CA PRO A 125 -12.01 -4.73 -4.75
C PRO A 125 -12.45 -4.01 -6.04
N SER A 126 -13.58 -3.31 -6.00
CA SER A 126 -14.11 -2.43 -7.05
C SER A 126 -13.35 -1.10 -7.13
N GLN A 127 -12.73 -0.65 -6.03
CA GLN A 127 -11.83 0.48 -6.00
C GLN A 127 -10.46 0.05 -6.51
N VAL A 128 -10.02 0.69 -7.58
CA VAL A 128 -8.82 0.30 -8.31
C VAL A 128 -7.90 1.51 -8.38
N VAL A 129 -6.66 1.33 -7.92
CA VAL A 129 -5.63 2.38 -8.02
C VAL A 129 -4.57 1.97 -9.02
N ASN A 130 -4.44 2.72 -10.11
CA ASN A 130 -3.41 2.45 -11.09
C ASN A 130 -2.04 2.89 -10.56
N ILE A 131 -1.08 1.96 -10.55
CA ILE A 131 0.30 2.21 -10.08
C ILE A 131 1.31 2.17 -11.22
N ASN A 132 0.90 2.39 -12.47
CA ASN A 132 1.78 2.27 -13.62
C ASN A 132 3.03 3.16 -13.52
N ARG A 133 2.88 4.36 -12.93
CA ARG A 133 4.02 5.26 -12.65
C ARG A 133 5.10 4.66 -11.75
N PHE A 134 4.76 3.65 -10.94
CA PHE A 134 5.67 2.95 -10.04
C PHE A 134 6.25 1.67 -10.64
N LYS A 135 5.83 1.28 -11.84
CA LYS A 135 6.23 0.02 -12.49
C LYS A 135 7.74 -0.18 -12.54
N GLN A 136 8.49 0.91 -12.79
CA GLN A 136 9.96 0.89 -12.85
C GLN A 136 10.62 0.47 -11.52
N TYR A 137 9.93 0.62 -10.38
CA TYR A 137 10.44 0.24 -9.07
C TYR A 137 10.10 -1.20 -8.68
N LEU A 138 9.16 -1.88 -9.38
CA LEU A 138 8.77 -3.26 -9.06
C LEU A 138 9.94 -4.26 -9.08
N PRO A 139 10.89 -4.21 -10.03
CA PRO A 139 12.08 -5.07 -9.98
C PRO A 139 12.93 -4.86 -8.72
N LEU A 140 13.10 -3.60 -8.31
CA LEU A 140 13.87 -3.23 -7.11
C LEU A 140 13.16 -3.66 -5.83
N ALA A 141 11.83 -3.66 -5.83
CA ALA A 141 11.01 -4.00 -4.68
C ALA A 141 10.78 -5.53 -4.52
N ARG A 142 11.18 -6.36 -5.49
CA ARG A 142 11.07 -7.83 -5.42
C ARG A 142 11.77 -8.39 -4.18
N GLY A 143 11.06 -9.13 -3.35
CA GLY A 143 11.55 -9.71 -2.09
C GLY A 143 10.48 -9.74 -1.01
N ALA A 144 10.86 -10.19 0.18
CA ALA A 144 10.02 -10.11 1.38
C ALA A 144 10.21 -8.74 2.04
N ILE A 145 9.13 -7.97 2.16
CA ILE A 145 9.16 -6.62 2.73
C ILE A 145 8.43 -6.61 4.06
N THR A 146 9.08 -6.03 5.07
CA THR A 146 8.47 -5.72 6.37
C THR A 146 8.46 -4.21 6.57
N VAL A 147 7.32 -3.67 6.99
CA VAL A 147 7.15 -2.26 7.34
C VAL A 147 6.63 -2.21 8.77
N ASP A 148 7.45 -1.69 9.66
CA ASP A 148 7.08 -1.44 11.05
C ASP A 148 6.81 0.05 11.21
N VAL A 149 5.64 0.40 11.75
CA VAL A 149 5.19 1.77 11.95
C VAL A 149 4.73 1.93 13.39
N ALA A 150 5.24 2.94 14.08
CA ALA A 150 4.75 3.38 15.38
C ALA A 150 4.31 4.83 15.27
N VAL A 151 3.09 5.13 15.70
CA VAL A 151 2.51 6.48 15.63
C VAL A 151 2.19 6.97 17.03
N GLN A 152 2.70 8.15 17.36
CA GLN A 152 2.32 8.89 18.56
C GLN A 152 1.24 9.90 18.18
N HIS A 153 0.10 9.82 18.84
CA HIS A 153 -1.00 10.78 18.74
C HIS A 153 -1.07 11.61 20.03
N ASP A 154 -1.85 12.69 20.02
CA ASP A 154 -2.22 13.45 21.22
C ASP A 154 -3.15 12.65 22.14
N SER A 155 -3.99 11.79 21.55
CA SER A 155 -4.98 10.98 22.28
C SER A 155 -4.49 9.57 22.64
N GLY A 156 -3.30 9.14 22.18
CA GLY A 156 -2.80 7.79 22.41
C GLY A 156 -1.70 7.35 21.45
N LYS A 157 -1.63 6.06 21.16
CA LYS A 157 -0.60 5.46 20.28
C LYS A 157 -1.23 4.50 19.28
N SER A 158 -0.56 4.30 18.15
CA SER A 158 -0.88 3.26 17.17
C SER A 158 0.39 2.54 16.76
N CYS A 159 0.26 1.29 16.32
CA CYS A 159 1.41 0.49 15.90
C CYS A 159 0.97 -0.56 14.88
N PHE A 160 1.73 -0.67 13.80
CA PHE A 160 1.50 -1.62 12.72
C PHE A 160 2.78 -2.38 12.39
N LYS A 161 2.67 -3.70 12.20
CA LYS A 161 3.69 -4.50 11.52
C LYS A 161 3.08 -5.11 10.27
N ILE A 162 3.54 -4.68 9.11
CA ILE A 162 3.02 -5.08 7.81
C ILE A 162 4.07 -5.96 7.14
N ARG A 163 3.67 -7.12 6.65
CA ARG A 163 4.53 -8.04 5.90
C ARG A 163 3.88 -8.40 4.57
N PHE A 164 4.62 -8.25 3.49
CA PHE A 164 4.17 -8.63 2.15
C PHE A 164 5.33 -9.06 1.28
N ASP A 165 5.05 -9.89 0.28
CA ASP A 165 6.03 -10.30 -0.73
C ASP A 165 5.73 -9.61 -2.05
N ILE A 166 6.79 -9.23 -2.76
CA ILE A 166 6.74 -8.92 -4.19
C ILE A 166 7.47 -10.01 -4.94
N THR A 167 6.75 -10.73 -5.78
CA THR A 167 7.29 -11.81 -6.63
C THR A 167 7.07 -11.48 -8.10
N LYS A 168 7.70 -12.25 -8.99
CA LYS A 168 7.39 -12.27 -10.42
C LYS A 168 6.62 -13.54 -10.75
#